data_AF-A0A133KNY9-F1
#
_entry.id   AF-A0A133KNY9-F1
#
_cell.length_a   1.000
_cell.length_b   1.000
_cell.length_c   1.000
_cell.angle_alpha   90.00
_cell.angle_beta   90.00
_cell.angle_gamma   90.00
#
_symmetry.space_group_name_H-M   'P 1'
#
loop_
_entity.id
_entity.type
_entity.pdbx_description
1 polymer ?
#
loop_
_entity_poly.entity_id
_entity_poly.type
_entity_poly.pdbx_seq_one_letter_code
_entity_poly.pdbx_strand_id
1 'polypeptide(L)'
;MKKWMIRLLMAILFIWAMISTFQAISGIKAAAAKAAPARALEKGLAAIAASQPQPSLDAYDWSNYPKKKVTATGYTAGAESTGKSPDHPGYGITYSGVKVKRDLYSTIAADTSIFPIGTVLYIPGYDFGVVADTGSAIKGNRLDLYFETVSDVYKKWGKQTLDVYIIKMGDGSLTEKELAELNENKTMQVFRQQYIKPETEE
;
A
#
# COMPACT_ATOMS: atom_id res chain seq x y z
N MET A 1 13.18 -57.52 -18.62
CA MET A 1 13.63 -56.11 -18.45
C MET A 1 13.77 -55.78 -16.97
N LYS A 2 14.87 -55.15 -16.55
CA LYS A 2 15.06 -54.74 -15.14
C LYS A 2 14.01 -53.68 -14.78
N LYS A 3 13.38 -53.78 -13.60
CA LYS A 3 12.34 -52.85 -13.12
C LYS A 3 12.78 -51.37 -13.16
N TRP A 4 14.08 -51.12 -13.03
CA TRP A 4 14.66 -49.78 -13.15
C TRP A 4 14.61 -49.21 -14.58
N MET A 5 14.75 -50.06 -15.60
CA MET A 5 14.62 -49.63 -17.01
C MET A 5 13.19 -49.20 -17.33
N ILE A 6 12.19 -49.89 -16.78
CA ILE A 6 10.77 -49.54 -16.98
C ILE A 6 10.47 -48.18 -16.32
N ARG A 7 11.02 -47.92 -15.12
CA ARG A 7 10.88 -46.63 -14.43
C ARG A 7 11.54 -45.49 -15.19
N LEU A 8 12.74 -45.73 -15.74
CA LEU A 8 13.43 -44.75 -16.57
C LEU A 8 12.62 -44.43 -17.85
N LEU A 9 12.10 -45.46 -18.51
CA LEU A 9 11.28 -45.31 -19.71
C LEU A 9 9.99 -44.53 -19.42
N MET A 10 9.31 -44.83 -18.30
CA MET A 10 8.10 -44.12 -17.88
C MET A 10 8.38 -42.65 -17.54
N ALA A 11 9.52 -42.34 -16.92
CA ALA A 11 9.92 -40.96 -16.64
C ALA A 11 10.18 -40.16 -17.94
N ILE A 12 10.84 -40.78 -18.92
CA ILE A 12 11.10 -40.15 -20.22
C ILE A 12 9.78 -39.88 -20.95
N LEU A 13 8.86 -40.85 -20.96
CA LEU A 13 7.54 -40.68 -21.57
C LEU A 13 6.71 -39.58 -20.89
N PHE A 14 6.80 -39.47 -19.55
CA PHE A 14 6.13 -38.41 -18.80
C PHE A 14 6.68 -37.02 -19.12
N ILE A 15 8.01 -36.88 -19.21
CA ILE A 15 8.66 -35.62 -19.61
C ILE A 15 8.25 -35.24 -21.04
N TRP A 16 8.18 -36.22 -21.94
CA TRP A 16 7.78 -35.98 -23.32
C TRP A 16 6.31 -35.52 -23.44
N ALA A 17 5.41 -36.11 -22.63
CA ALA A 17 4.02 -35.69 -22.53
C ALA A 17 3.85 -34.28 -21.93
N MET A 18 4.66 -33.92 -20.93
CA MET A 18 4.68 -32.56 -20.37
C MET A 18 5.10 -31.52 -21.41
N ILE A 19 6.13 -31.83 -22.21
CA ILE A 19 6.63 -30.94 -23.26
C ILE A 19 5.58 -30.77 -24.38
N SER A 20 4.91 -31.85 -24.82
CA SER A 20 3.88 -31.74 -25.86
C SER A 20 2.67 -30.94 -25.41
N THR A 21 2.24 -31.12 -24.15
CA THR A 21 1.14 -30.38 -23.56
C THR A 21 1.49 -28.90 -23.41
N PHE A 22 2.72 -28.59 -22.99
CA PHE A 22 3.22 -27.21 -22.91
C PHE A 22 3.21 -26.52 -24.29
N GLN A 23 3.66 -27.20 -25.35
CA GLN A 23 3.62 -26.66 -26.72
C GLN A 23 2.19 -26.46 -27.24
N ALA A 24 1.26 -27.35 -26.91
CA ALA A 24 -0.13 -27.24 -27.34
C ALA A 24 -0.88 -26.07 -26.70
N ILE A 25 -0.62 -25.78 -25.41
CA ILE A 25 -1.26 -24.68 -24.68
C ILE A 25 -0.62 -23.32 -25.01
N SER A 26 0.71 -23.29 -25.18
CA SER A 26 1.45 -22.04 -25.42
C SER A 26 1.52 -21.61 -26.89
N GLY A 27 1.29 -22.52 -27.84
CA GLY A 27 1.36 -22.23 -29.28
C GLY A 27 2.77 -21.95 -29.82
N ILE A 28 3.83 -22.19 -29.03
CA ILE A 28 5.23 -21.90 -29.40
C ILE A 28 5.96 -23.20 -29.75
N LYS A 29 6.43 -23.34 -31.00
CA LYS A 29 7.36 -24.42 -31.38
C LYS A 29 8.69 -24.23 -30.64
N ALA A 30 9.14 -25.22 -29.87
CA ALA A 30 10.36 -25.18 -29.06
C ALA A 30 11.69 -25.20 -29.86
N ALA A 31 11.68 -24.72 -31.11
CA ALA A 31 12.83 -24.66 -32.00
C ALA A 31 13.05 -23.23 -32.51
N ALA A 32 13.08 -22.25 -31.61
CA ALA A 32 13.62 -20.90 -31.88
C ALA A 32 13.79 -20.08 -30.60
N ALA A 33 14.26 -20.67 -29.50
CA ALA A 33 14.70 -19.87 -28.35
C ALA A 33 16.22 -19.68 -28.42
N LYS A 34 16.68 -18.76 -29.28
CA LYS A 34 17.98 -18.13 -29.02
C LYS A 34 17.79 -17.41 -27.68
N ALA A 35 18.51 -17.86 -26.66
CA ALA A 35 18.44 -17.27 -25.33
C ALA A 35 18.78 -15.78 -25.41
N ALA A 36 17.76 -14.93 -25.38
CA ALA A 36 17.95 -13.53 -25.08
C ALA A 36 18.61 -13.46 -23.69
N PRO A 37 19.57 -12.54 -23.46
CA PRO A 37 20.18 -12.41 -22.16
C PRO A 37 19.06 -12.19 -21.13
N ALA A 38 19.06 -12.94 -20.03
CA ALA A 38 18.01 -12.92 -19.01
C ALA A 38 17.61 -11.50 -18.59
N ARG A 39 18.59 -10.58 -18.59
CA ARG A 39 18.42 -9.15 -18.32
C ARG A 39 17.53 -8.39 -19.32
N ALA A 40 17.49 -8.80 -20.58
CA ALA A 40 16.60 -8.22 -21.60
C ALA A 40 15.17 -8.75 -21.47
N LEU A 41 15.02 -10.02 -21.06
CA LEU A 41 13.72 -10.60 -20.75
C LEU A 41 13.14 -9.95 -19.48
N GLU A 42 13.94 -9.80 -18.42
CA GLU A 42 13.54 -9.09 -17.19
C GLU A 42 13.17 -7.62 -17.46
N LYS A 43 13.97 -6.88 -18.24
CA LYS A 43 13.63 -5.51 -18.63
C LYS A 43 12.35 -5.46 -19.47
N GLY A 44 12.13 -6.42 -20.36
CA GLY A 44 10.90 -6.54 -21.14
C GLY A 44 9.67 -6.84 -20.26
N LEU A 45 9.80 -7.78 -19.33
CA LEU A 45 8.77 -8.13 -18.35
C LEU A 45 8.46 -6.96 -17.40
N ALA A 46 9.48 -6.24 -16.92
CA ALA A 46 9.30 -5.03 -16.10
C ALA A 46 8.62 -3.90 -16.87
N ALA A 47 8.96 -3.70 -18.15
CA ALA A 47 8.31 -2.71 -19.01
C ALA A 47 6.84 -3.08 -19.34
N ILE A 48 6.55 -4.38 -19.49
CA ILE A 48 5.17 -4.86 -19.67
C ILE A 48 4.38 -4.70 -18.37
N ALA A 49 4.97 -4.99 -17.20
CA ALA A 49 4.35 -4.77 -15.90
C ALA A 49 4.09 -3.28 -15.61
N ALA A 50 5.01 -2.40 -16.01
CA ALA A 50 4.87 -0.95 -15.87
C ALA A 50 3.85 -0.32 -16.83
N SER A 51 3.45 -1.03 -17.89
CA SER A 51 2.45 -0.54 -18.87
C SER A 51 1.02 -1.03 -18.60
N GLN A 52 0.82 -1.96 -17.66
CA GLN A 52 -0.51 -2.28 -17.15
C GLN A 52 -1.00 -1.14 -16.24
N PRO A 53 -2.28 -0.73 -16.32
CA PRO A 53 -2.84 0.24 -15.37
C PRO A 53 -2.66 -0.29 -13.95
N GLN A 54 -1.89 0.40 -13.11
CA GLN A 54 -1.84 0.05 -11.70
C GLN A 54 -3.26 0.14 -11.13
N PRO A 55 -3.73 -0.89 -10.39
CA PRO A 55 -5.02 -0.81 -9.75
C PRO A 55 -4.97 0.36 -8.74
N SER A 56 -5.85 1.34 -8.92
CA SER A 56 -5.99 2.49 -8.01
C SER A 56 -7.16 2.26 -7.06
N LEU A 57 -6.99 2.63 -5.79
CA LEU A 57 -8.08 2.58 -4.81
C LEU A 57 -9.20 3.57 -5.15
N ASP A 58 -8.90 4.64 -5.87
CA ASP A 58 -9.88 5.63 -6.33
C ASP A 58 -10.87 5.06 -7.37
N ALA A 59 -10.52 3.95 -8.03
CA ALA A 59 -11.41 3.27 -8.97
C ALA A 59 -12.39 2.30 -8.30
N TYR A 60 -12.19 1.98 -7.02
CA TYR A 60 -13.09 1.09 -6.28
C TYR A 60 -14.38 1.81 -5.89
N ASP A 61 -15.51 1.09 -5.93
CA ASP A 61 -16.80 1.63 -5.51
C ASP A 61 -16.97 1.58 -3.98
N TRP A 62 -16.69 2.71 -3.35
CA TRP A 62 -16.82 2.88 -1.90
C TRP A 62 -18.25 3.23 -1.43
N SER A 63 -19.22 3.35 -2.34
CA SER A 63 -20.58 3.82 -2.03
C SER A 63 -21.33 2.98 -0.99
N ASN A 64 -20.93 1.71 -0.82
CA ASN A 64 -21.50 0.79 0.16
C ASN A 64 -21.03 1.04 1.60
N TYR A 65 -20.01 1.87 1.81
CA TYR A 65 -19.51 2.21 3.14
C TYR A 65 -20.20 3.46 3.71
N PRO A 66 -20.41 3.54 5.04
CA PRO A 66 -20.86 4.77 5.67
C PRO A 66 -19.90 5.92 5.34
N LYS A 67 -20.44 7.05 4.90
CA LYS A 67 -19.64 8.22 4.56
C LYS A 67 -19.89 9.40 5.48
N LYS A 68 -18.86 10.23 5.66
CA LYS A 68 -18.93 11.48 6.42
C LYS A 68 -18.30 12.61 5.61
N LYS A 69 -18.97 13.76 5.56
CA LYS A 69 -18.38 14.96 4.99
C LYS A 69 -17.42 15.59 6.01
N VAL A 70 -16.18 15.81 5.61
CA VAL A 70 -15.11 16.37 6.45
C VAL A 70 -14.32 17.45 5.73
N THR A 71 -13.70 18.35 6.49
CA THR A 71 -12.65 19.24 5.98
C THR A 71 -11.29 18.62 6.30
N ALA A 72 -10.48 18.34 5.27
CA ALA A 72 -9.17 17.72 5.41
C ALA A 72 -8.05 18.71 5.08
N THR A 73 -7.07 18.80 5.98
CA THR A 73 -5.80 19.51 5.79
C THR A 73 -4.63 18.52 5.77
N GLY A 74 -3.42 18.99 5.45
CA GLY A 74 -2.21 18.19 5.55
C GLY A 74 -1.26 18.76 6.59
N TYR A 75 -0.56 17.88 7.31
CA TYR A 75 0.43 18.24 8.31
C TYR A 75 1.65 17.32 8.23
N THR A 76 2.70 17.67 8.98
CA THR A 76 3.99 16.98 9.03
C THR A 76 4.42 16.77 10.49
N ALA A 77 5.50 16.02 10.70
CA ALA A 77 6.09 15.89 12.04
C ALA A 77 6.83 17.15 12.51
N GLY A 78 7.18 18.04 11.58
CA GLY A 78 8.06 19.19 11.79
C GLY A 78 7.51 20.27 12.72
N ALA A 79 8.39 21.22 13.06
CA ALA A 79 8.09 22.32 13.97
C ALA A 79 6.93 23.22 13.47
N GLU A 80 6.75 23.32 12.15
CA GLU A 80 5.66 24.03 11.49
C GLU A 80 4.27 23.49 11.86
N SER A 81 4.17 22.21 12.20
CA SER A 81 2.90 21.54 12.51
C SER A 81 2.80 21.19 14.00
N THR A 82 3.89 20.70 14.61
CA THR A 82 3.88 20.14 15.97
C THR A 82 4.68 20.97 16.98
N GLY A 83 5.44 21.97 16.53
CA GLY A 83 6.38 22.73 17.36
C GLY A 83 7.64 21.97 17.79
N LYS A 84 7.86 20.74 17.28
CA LYS A 84 8.98 19.86 17.69
C LYS A 84 10.04 19.75 16.58
N SER A 85 11.31 19.75 16.98
CA SER A 85 12.45 19.41 16.10
C SER A 85 12.75 17.91 16.14
N PRO A 86 13.51 17.35 15.17
CA PRO A 86 13.89 15.93 15.15
C PRO A 86 14.57 15.42 16.43
N ASP A 87 15.28 16.29 17.15
CA ASP A 87 15.97 15.93 18.41
C ASP A 87 15.02 15.84 19.62
N HIS A 88 13.76 16.26 19.48
CA HIS A 88 12.80 16.22 20.56
C HIS A 88 12.31 14.78 20.80
N PRO A 89 12.24 14.29 22.06
CA PRO A 89 11.89 12.89 22.34
C PRO A 89 10.49 12.48 21.85
N GLY A 90 9.57 13.44 21.79
CA GLY A 90 8.23 13.27 21.23
C GLY A 90 8.09 13.60 19.73
N TYR A 91 9.19 13.74 18.98
CA TYR A 91 9.16 14.02 17.55
C TYR A 91 8.56 12.85 16.77
N GLY A 92 7.57 13.14 15.92
CA GLY A 92 6.88 12.12 15.14
C GLY A 92 6.08 11.09 15.95
N ILE A 93 5.85 11.31 17.26
CA ILE A 93 4.99 10.45 18.08
C ILE A 93 3.58 11.06 18.13
N THR A 94 2.59 10.28 17.70
CA THR A 94 1.17 10.65 17.69
C THR A 94 0.54 10.53 19.09
N TYR A 95 -0.67 11.07 19.28
CA TYR A 95 -1.42 10.93 20.52
C TYR A 95 -1.61 9.47 20.98
N SER A 96 -1.82 8.53 20.04
CA SER A 96 -1.96 7.11 20.37
C SER A 96 -0.66 6.44 20.83
N GLY A 97 0.49 7.09 20.63
CA GLY A 97 1.81 6.55 20.96
C GLY A 97 2.54 5.88 19.78
N VAL A 98 1.87 5.65 18.65
CA VAL A 98 2.54 5.18 17.42
C VAL A 98 3.26 6.34 16.72
N LYS A 99 4.31 6.01 15.96
CA LYS A 99 5.00 6.97 15.11
C LYS A 99 4.15 7.32 13.90
N VAL A 100 4.27 8.57 13.47
CA VAL A 100 3.70 9.03 12.20
C VAL A 100 4.22 8.18 11.05
N LYS A 101 3.35 7.82 10.12
CA LYS A 101 3.67 6.96 8.98
C LYS A 101 2.90 7.39 7.75
N ARG A 102 3.60 7.48 6.61
CA ARG A 102 2.99 7.60 5.27
C ARG A 102 3.24 6.30 4.52
N ASP A 103 2.19 5.51 4.33
CA ASP A 103 2.19 4.23 3.61
C ASP A 103 0.76 3.99 3.08
N LEU A 104 0.44 2.78 2.62
CA LEU A 104 -0.91 2.40 2.23
C LEU A 104 -1.94 2.75 3.32
N TYR A 105 -1.63 2.41 4.58
CA TYR A 105 -2.32 2.88 5.77
C TYR A 105 -1.44 3.90 6.47
N SER A 106 -1.82 5.16 6.34
CA SER A 106 -1.12 6.30 6.91
C SER A 106 -1.77 6.77 8.21
N THR A 107 -0.97 7.32 9.13
CA THR A 107 -1.50 7.92 10.37
C THR A 107 -2.16 9.26 10.08
N ILE A 108 -3.35 9.50 10.63
CA ILE A 108 -4.06 10.78 10.51
C ILE A 108 -4.50 11.30 11.88
N ALA A 109 -4.73 12.61 11.96
CA ALA A 109 -5.31 13.27 13.12
C ALA A 109 -6.81 13.52 12.92
N ALA A 110 -7.61 13.27 13.95
CA ALA A 110 -9.05 13.52 13.93
C ALA A 110 -9.59 13.88 15.32
N ASP A 111 -10.87 14.26 15.38
CA ASP A 111 -11.62 14.36 16.63
C ASP A 111 -12.06 12.97 17.11
N THR A 112 -11.53 12.50 18.24
CA THR A 112 -11.78 11.16 18.78
C THR A 112 -13.20 10.94 19.28
N SER A 113 -13.98 12.00 19.48
CA SER A 113 -15.41 11.89 19.81
C SER A 113 -16.25 11.44 18.62
N ILE A 114 -15.75 11.63 17.39
CA ILE A 114 -16.42 11.24 16.14
C ILE A 114 -15.72 10.03 15.52
N PHE A 115 -14.39 10.04 15.49
CA PHE A 115 -13.57 8.97 14.97
C PHE A 115 -12.58 8.51 16.05
N PRO A 116 -12.94 7.52 16.88
CA PRO A 116 -12.04 6.99 17.91
C PRO A 116 -10.70 6.55 17.31
N ILE A 117 -9.64 6.56 18.14
CA ILE A 117 -8.32 6.03 17.74
C ILE A 117 -8.49 4.60 17.21
N GLY A 118 -7.77 4.28 16.14
CA GLY A 118 -7.87 3.02 15.40
C GLY A 118 -8.94 3.01 14.29
N THR A 119 -9.72 4.08 14.14
CA THR A 119 -10.68 4.20 13.02
C THR A 119 -9.93 4.21 11.69
N VAL A 120 -10.38 3.36 10.76
CA VAL A 120 -9.84 3.26 9.40
C VAL A 120 -10.79 3.96 8.45
N LEU A 121 -10.27 4.96 7.76
CA LEU A 121 -10.96 5.73 6.73
C LEU A 121 -10.30 5.49 5.38
N TYR A 122 -11.11 5.41 4.33
CA TYR A 122 -10.63 5.64 2.98
C TYR A 122 -10.91 7.10 2.60
N ILE A 123 -9.86 7.78 2.15
CA ILE A 123 -9.84 9.22 1.86
C ILE A 123 -9.45 9.37 0.38
N PRO A 124 -10.41 9.72 -0.50
CA PRO A 124 -10.15 9.92 -1.92
C PRO A 124 -8.95 10.84 -2.18
N GLY A 125 -8.02 10.39 -3.03
CA GLY A 125 -6.79 11.11 -3.36
C GLY A 125 -5.69 11.09 -2.28
N TYR A 126 -5.90 10.39 -1.16
CA TYR A 126 -4.88 10.18 -0.12
C TYR A 126 -4.62 8.70 0.18
N ASP A 127 -5.64 7.83 0.05
CA ASP A 127 -5.72 6.40 0.42
C ASP A 127 -6.21 6.16 1.86
N PHE A 128 -5.74 5.10 2.53
CA PHE A 128 -6.24 4.74 3.85
C PHE A 128 -5.58 5.58 4.94
N GLY A 129 -6.42 6.19 5.77
CA GLY A 129 -6.01 6.88 6.98
C GLY A 129 -6.45 6.11 8.22
N VAL A 130 -5.53 5.87 9.14
CA VAL A 130 -5.81 5.31 10.47
C VAL A 130 -5.73 6.44 11.48
N VAL A 131 -6.82 6.68 12.20
CA VAL A 131 -6.87 7.72 13.23
C VAL A 131 -5.94 7.32 14.38
N ALA A 132 -4.81 8.02 14.46
CA ALA A 132 -3.73 7.75 15.41
C ALA A 132 -3.39 8.98 16.26
N ASP A 133 -3.79 10.16 15.80
CA ASP A 133 -3.37 11.42 16.38
C ASP A 133 -4.54 12.35 16.68
N THR A 134 -4.28 13.39 17.47
CA THR A 134 -5.25 14.44 17.78
C THR A 134 -4.60 15.82 17.70
N GLY A 135 -5.39 16.86 17.48
CA GLY A 135 -4.92 18.24 17.46
C GLY A 135 -5.87 19.18 18.15
N SER A 136 -5.35 20.27 18.72
CA SER A 136 -6.16 21.30 19.36
C SER A 136 -7.15 21.95 18.37
N ALA A 137 -6.71 22.18 17.14
CA ALA A 137 -7.51 22.73 16.04
C ALA A 137 -8.31 21.67 15.25
N ILE A 138 -8.10 20.38 15.52
CA ILE A 138 -8.75 19.26 14.82
C ILE A 138 -9.96 18.82 15.64
N LYS A 139 -11.08 19.54 15.46
CA LYS A 139 -12.34 19.35 16.17
C LYS A 139 -13.51 19.21 15.20
N GLY A 140 -14.50 18.40 15.57
CA GLY A 140 -15.65 18.10 14.73
C GLY A 140 -15.27 17.28 13.49
N ASN A 141 -15.93 17.56 12.36
CA ASN A 141 -15.69 16.87 11.09
C ASN A 141 -14.42 17.39 10.39
N ARG A 142 -13.29 17.37 11.08
CA ARG A 142 -11.99 17.82 10.55
C ARG A 142 -10.95 16.70 10.63
N LEU A 143 -10.18 16.55 9.57
CA LEU A 143 -9.04 15.63 9.49
C LEU A 143 -7.76 16.39 9.21
N ASP A 144 -6.65 15.90 9.74
CA ASP A 144 -5.30 16.31 9.34
C ASP A 144 -4.53 15.10 8.84
N LEU A 145 -4.07 15.16 7.59
CA LEU A 145 -3.46 14.04 6.88
C LEU A 145 -1.95 14.15 6.97
N TYR A 146 -1.27 13.11 7.43
CA TYR A 146 0.17 13.14 7.58
C TYR A 146 0.88 13.08 6.23
N PHE A 147 1.92 13.89 6.07
CA PHE A 147 2.88 13.83 4.97
C PHE A 147 4.31 13.90 5.52
N GLU A 148 5.26 13.27 4.83
CA GLU A 148 6.67 13.29 5.24
C GLU A 148 7.28 14.68 5.11
N THR A 149 6.89 15.45 4.09
CA THR A 149 7.47 16.77 3.82
C THR A 149 6.40 17.82 3.57
N VAL A 150 6.71 19.07 3.92
CA VAL A 150 5.86 20.23 3.62
C VAL A 150 5.65 20.38 2.10
N SER A 151 6.66 20.05 1.30
CA SER A 151 6.55 20.09 -0.16
C SER A 151 5.50 19.10 -0.67
N ASP A 152 5.42 17.91 -0.07
CA ASP A 152 4.40 16.92 -0.41
C ASP A 152 3.00 17.40 -0.04
N VAL A 153 2.84 18.09 1.09
CA VAL A 153 1.57 18.72 1.44
C VAL A 153 1.13 19.62 0.30
N TYR A 154 1.93 20.63 -0.09
CA TYR A 154 1.53 21.58 -1.13
C TYR A 154 1.32 20.97 -2.52
N LYS A 155 2.11 19.95 -2.89
CA LYS A 155 2.05 19.33 -4.23
C LYS A 155 0.92 18.32 -4.36
N LYS A 156 0.66 17.55 -3.29
CA LYS A 156 -0.26 16.41 -3.31
C LYS A 156 -1.57 16.72 -2.61
N TRP A 157 -1.63 17.79 -1.82
CA TRP A 157 -2.81 18.13 -1.04
C TRP A 157 -3.07 19.64 -0.91
N GLY A 158 -4.33 20.00 -0.80
CA GLY A 158 -4.77 21.34 -0.42
C GLY A 158 -5.85 21.22 0.66
N LYS A 159 -6.16 22.31 1.37
CA LYS A 159 -7.33 22.31 2.26
C LYS A 159 -8.58 22.11 1.39
N GLN A 160 -9.30 21.02 1.62
CA GLN A 160 -10.50 20.70 0.86
C GLN A 160 -11.57 20.05 1.73
N THR A 161 -12.81 20.10 1.26
CA THR A 161 -13.95 19.45 1.91
C THR A 161 -14.44 18.33 1.01
N LEU A 162 -14.41 17.10 1.53
CA LEU A 162 -14.75 15.90 0.77
C LEU A 162 -15.53 14.91 1.63
N ASP A 163 -16.13 13.92 0.97
CA ASP A 163 -16.72 12.77 1.65
C ASP A 163 -15.60 11.73 1.88
N VAL A 164 -15.49 11.23 3.11
CA VAL A 164 -14.61 10.10 3.47
C VAL A 164 -15.45 8.90 3.84
N TYR A 165 -14.89 7.71 3.64
CA TYR A 165 -15.59 6.43 3.82
C TYR A 165 -15.04 5.69 5.03
N ILE A 166 -15.93 5.27 5.92
CA ILE A 166 -15.58 4.61 7.19
C ILE A 166 -15.49 3.11 6.93
N ILE A 167 -14.27 2.58 6.91
CA ILE A 167 -14.01 1.16 6.65
C ILE A 167 -14.15 0.34 7.93
N LYS A 168 -13.64 0.88 9.05
CA LYS A 168 -13.73 0.28 10.37
C LYS A 168 -13.73 1.38 11.43
N MET A 169 -14.67 1.30 12.38
CA MET A 169 -14.62 2.14 13.58
C MET A 169 -13.56 1.65 14.55
N GLY A 170 -12.79 2.59 15.11
CA GLY A 170 -11.77 2.31 16.12
C GLY A 170 -12.38 2.00 17.48
N ASP A 171 -11.60 1.35 18.34
CA ASP A 171 -11.96 1.03 19.72
C ASP A 171 -11.36 2.00 20.75
N GLY A 172 -10.62 3.00 20.29
CA GLY A 172 -9.92 3.96 21.15
C GLY A 172 -8.45 3.64 21.38
N SER A 173 -7.91 2.60 20.73
CA SER A 173 -6.50 2.22 20.81
C SER A 173 -5.88 1.93 19.44
N LEU A 174 -4.55 2.05 19.36
CA LEU A 174 -3.76 1.67 18.20
C LEU A 174 -2.33 1.38 18.63
N THR A 175 -1.79 0.24 18.21
CA THR A 175 -0.39 -0.15 18.43
C THR A 175 0.42 -0.15 17.14
N GLU A 176 1.74 -0.04 17.26
CA GLU A 176 2.67 -0.12 16.12
C GLU A 176 2.52 -1.45 15.36
N LYS A 177 2.27 -2.53 16.10
CA LYS A 177 2.07 -3.86 15.54
C LYS A 177 0.82 -3.90 14.67
N GLU A 178 -0.31 -3.39 15.16
CA GLU A 178 -1.56 -3.36 14.39
C GLU A 178 -1.42 -2.49 13.14
N LEU A 179 -0.76 -1.33 13.25
CA LEU A 179 -0.49 -0.48 12.09
C LEU A 179 0.43 -1.15 11.07
N ALA A 180 1.42 -1.93 11.53
CA ALA A 180 2.27 -2.72 10.65
C ALA A 180 1.49 -3.85 9.95
N GLU A 181 0.66 -4.60 10.68
CA GLU A 181 -0.18 -5.68 10.13
C GLU A 181 -1.14 -5.17 9.04
N LEU A 182 -1.72 -3.98 9.21
CA LEU A 182 -2.54 -3.33 8.19
C LEU A 182 -1.75 -3.08 6.89
N ASN A 183 -0.50 -2.63 7.01
CA ASN A 183 0.37 -2.34 5.87
C ASN A 183 1.01 -3.60 5.24
N GLU A 184 1.09 -4.71 5.99
CA GLU A 184 1.66 -5.97 5.50
C GLU A 184 0.63 -6.89 4.84
N ASN A 185 -0.67 -6.57 4.93
CA ASN A 185 -1.74 -7.40 4.39
C ASN A 185 -1.52 -7.70 2.90
N LYS A 186 -1.26 -8.99 2.62
CA LYS A 186 -0.84 -9.51 1.30
C LYS A 186 -1.84 -9.18 0.18
N THR A 187 -3.14 -9.11 0.49
CA THR A 187 -4.16 -8.79 -0.52
C THR A 187 -4.07 -7.34 -0.99
N MET A 188 -3.48 -6.45 -0.18
CA MET A 188 -3.38 -5.02 -0.47
C MET A 188 -1.98 -4.61 -0.96
N GLN A 189 -1.01 -5.53 -0.99
CA GLN A 189 0.36 -5.19 -1.43
C GLN A 189 0.45 -4.71 -2.88
N VAL A 190 -0.50 -5.10 -3.73
CA VAL A 190 -0.59 -4.59 -5.12
C VAL A 190 -0.78 -3.06 -5.15
N PHE A 191 -1.45 -2.48 -4.15
CA PHE A 191 -1.65 -1.04 -4.00
C PHE A 191 -0.52 -0.36 -3.23
N ARG A 192 0.33 -1.12 -2.52
CA ARG A 192 1.41 -0.58 -1.69
C ARG A 192 2.65 -0.19 -2.49
N GLN A 193 2.82 -0.72 -3.71
CA GLN A 193 4.02 -0.49 -4.53
C GLN A 193 4.33 1.01 -4.76
N GLN A 194 3.33 1.88 -4.78
CA GLN A 194 3.50 3.33 -4.91
C GLN A 194 4.12 4.02 -3.67
N TYR A 195 4.15 3.34 -2.52
CA TYR A 195 4.63 3.86 -1.24
C TYR A 195 6.01 3.32 -0.82
N ILE A 196 6.45 2.23 -1.45
CA ILE A 196 7.77 1.68 -1.23
C ILE A 196 8.76 2.59 -1.96
N LYS A 197 9.56 3.35 -1.19
CA LYS A 197 10.73 4.04 -1.76
C LYS A 197 11.62 2.97 -2.39
N PRO A 198 12.13 3.15 -3.62
CA PRO A 198 13.16 2.27 -4.13
C PRO A 198 14.32 2.34 -3.13
N GLU A 199 14.74 1.18 -2.60
CA GLU A 199 16.00 1.10 -1.86
C GLU A 199 17.08 1.63 -2.81
N THR A 200 17.57 2.82 -2.54
CA THR A 200 18.81 3.29 -3.15
C THR A 200 19.88 2.36 -2.63
N GLU A 201 20.34 1.45 -3.49
CA GLU A 201 21.60 0.75 -3.33
C GLU A 201 22.69 1.83 -3.14
N GLU A 202 23.14 2.03 -1.91
CA GLU A 202 24.41 2.71 -1.61
C GLU A 202 25.59 1.77 -1.90
#